data_AF-M0CB33-F1
#
_entry.id   AF-M0CB33-F1
#
_cell.length_a   1.000
_cell.length_b   1.000
_cell.length_c   1.000
_cell.angle_alpha   90.00
_cell.angle_beta   90.00
_cell.angle_gamma   90.00
#
_symmetry.space_group_name_H-M   'P 1'
#
loop_
_entity.id
_entity.type
_entity.pdbx_description
1 polymer ?
#
loop_
_entity_poly.entity_id
_entity_poly.type
_entity_poly.pdbx_seq_one_letter_code
_entity_poly.pdbx_strand_id
1 'polypeptide(L)'
;MVRIPNEFCNEFDEKGETFFEIAEMLYTHPGRQYTQDELAKKVDRSNTTVSNHTSKMVNEGWLDRHEDQTTFVWNTDAHNPASTEGVTAVKRFYADFWNLLKKHSETAPGTMAIIGFALILSALVIFAFFVGFSLGITRESVIPTTSYFVIAAGSFLAGVIVTFLSPLQAAVNRFVWSIIPADLFQNE
;
A
#
# COMPACT_ATOMS: atom_id res chain seq x y z
N MET A 1 13.20 10.85 9.72
CA MET A 1 12.51 12.15 9.74
C MET A 1 11.06 11.88 9.41
N VAL A 2 10.19 12.13 10.37
CA VAL A 2 8.75 11.98 10.19
C VAL A 2 8.32 13.12 9.28
N ARG A 3 7.78 12.81 8.10
CA ARG A 3 7.32 13.85 7.17
C ARG A 3 5.88 14.21 7.52
N ILE A 4 5.69 15.46 7.94
CA ILE A 4 4.36 16.10 8.00
C ILE A 4 3.69 15.93 6.62
N PRO A 5 2.35 15.77 6.54
CA PRO A 5 1.67 15.52 5.28
C PRO A 5 1.99 16.58 4.23
N ASN A 6 2.18 16.15 2.98
CA ASN A 6 2.49 17.07 1.88
C ASN A 6 1.39 18.14 1.68
N GLU A 7 0.15 17.82 2.02
CA GLU A 7 -0.98 18.76 1.98
C GLU A 7 -0.76 19.94 2.92
N PHE A 8 -0.34 19.68 4.17
CA PHE A 8 0.06 20.71 5.13
C PHE A 8 1.24 21.55 4.60
N CYS A 9 2.25 20.88 4.03
CA CYS A 9 3.43 21.58 3.48
C CYS A 9 3.08 22.46 2.28
N ASN A 10 2.12 22.06 1.46
CA ASN A 10 1.67 22.85 0.32
C ASN A 10 0.78 24.03 0.74
N GLU A 11 -0.05 23.85 1.78
CA GLU A 11 -0.94 24.89 2.29
C GLU A 11 -0.19 26.01 3.03
N PHE A 12 0.91 25.65 3.71
CA PHE A 12 1.72 26.58 4.49
C PHE A 12 3.14 26.76 3.94
N ASP A 13 3.34 26.57 2.64
CA ASP A 13 4.66 26.67 1.98
C ASP A 13 5.34 28.03 2.22
N GLU A 14 4.55 29.10 2.37
CA GLU A 14 4.97 30.46 2.71
C GLU A 14 5.45 30.64 4.17
N LYS A 15 5.35 29.62 5.03
CA LYS A 15 5.68 29.74 6.45
C LYS A 15 7.14 29.39 6.75
N GLY A 16 7.66 30.04 7.81
CA GLY A 16 9.03 29.86 8.25
C GLY A 16 9.26 28.54 9.01
N GLU A 17 10.53 28.19 9.19
CA GLU A 17 11.00 26.95 9.82
C GLU A 17 10.35 26.65 11.18
N THR A 18 10.21 27.66 12.05
CA THR A 18 9.57 27.53 13.37
C THR A 18 8.11 27.05 13.28
N PHE A 19 7.38 27.41 12.22
CA PHE A 19 6.00 26.94 12.03
C PHE A 19 5.99 25.43 11.76
N PHE A 20 6.88 24.96 10.88
CA PHE A 20 7.01 23.55 10.55
C PHE A 20 7.58 22.73 11.71
N GLU A 21 8.45 23.30 12.54
CA GLU A 21 8.98 22.65 13.74
C GLU A 21 7.88 22.37 14.77
N ILE A 22 6.97 23.33 15.01
CA ILE A 22 5.80 23.14 15.88
C ILE A 22 4.90 22.04 15.32
N ALA A 23 4.64 22.07 14.01
CA ALA A 23 3.81 21.08 13.34
C ALA A 23 4.43 19.67 13.39
N GLU A 24 5.73 19.52 13.15
CA GLU A 24 6.43 18.25 13.24
C GLU A 24 6.30 17.68 14.66
N MET A 25 6.50 18.51 15.68
CA MET A 25 6.43 18.09 17.07
C MET A 25 5.06 17.55 17.47
N LEU A 26 3.99 18.23 17.05
CA LEU A 26 2.60 17.84 17.30
C LEU A 26 2.23 16.61 16.48
N TYR A 27 2.64 16.55 15.21
CA TYR A 27 2.40 15.41 14.31
C TYR A 27 3.10 14.13 14.79
N THR A 28 4.29 14.25 15.38
CA THR A 28 5.08 13.10 15.88
C THR A 28 4.51 12.55 17.20
N HIS A 29 3.75 13.36 17.94
CA HIS A 29 3.13 12.96 19.20
C HIS A 29 1.63 13.30 19.20
N PRO A 30 0.85 12.70 18.30
CA PRO A 30 -0.49 13.18 17.99
C PRO A 30 -1.50 13.01 19.13
N GLY A 31 -1.24 12.10 20.07
CA GLY A 31 -2.07 11.91 21.28
C GLY A 31 -1.63 12.74 22.48
N ARG A 32 -0.55 13.53 22.38
CA ARG A 32 -0.06 14.36 23.48
C ARG A 32 -0.56 15.79 23.33
N GLN A 33 -1.24 16.26 24.37
CA GLN A 33 -1.59 17.66 24.50
C GLN A 33 -0.38 18.47 24.97
N TYR A 34 -0.09 19.57 24.28
CA TYR A 34 0.96 20.50 24.64
C TYR A 34 0.37 21.84 25.02
N THR A 35 0.78 22.38 26.16
CA THR A 35 0.45 23.78 26.50
C THR A 35 1.27 24.74 25.65
N GLN A 36 0.78 25.98 25.51
CA GLN A 36 1.52 27.03 24.81
C GLN A 36 2.92 27.26 25.39
N ASP A 37 3.06 27.24 26.73
CA ASP A 37 4.34 27.40 27.42
C ASP A 37 5.31 26.24 27.13
N GLU A 38 4.80 25.01 27.02
CA GLU A 38 5.61 23.84 26.69
C GLU A 38 6.12 23.91 25.24
N LEU A 39 5.27 24.33 24.31
CA LEU A 39 5.67 24.54 22.91
C LEU A 39 6.73 25.63 22.84
N ALA A 40 6.50 26.79 23.48
CA ALA A 40 7.43 27.91 23.52
C ALA A 40 8.81 27.52 24.06
N LYS A 41 8.85 26.72 25.15
CA LYS A 41 10.09 26.18 25.70
C LYS A 41 10.80 25.21 24.75
N LYS A 42 10.05 24.36 24.04
CA LYS A 42 10.64 23.34 23.18
C LYS A 42 11.19 23.89 21.87
N VAL A 43 10.55 24.91 21.30
CA VAL A 43 11.04 25.57 20.08
C VAL A 43 11.92 26.80 20.36
N ASP A 44 12.20 27.11 21.63
CA ASP A 44 12.96 28.29 22.08
C ASP A 44 12.45 29.62 21.49
N ARG A 45 11.13 29.83 21.58
CA ARG A 45 10.45 31.03 21.06
C ARG A 45 9.48 31.62 22.06
N SER A 46 9.09 32.86 21.81
CA SER A 46 8.10 33.55 22.65
C SER A 46 6.71 32.89 22.53
N ASN A 47 5.93 32.96 23.61
CA ASN A 47 4.53 32.54 23.62
C ASN A 47 3.70 33.25 22.55
N THR A 48 3.99 34.52 22.24
CA THR A 48 3.32 35.27 21.17
C THR A 48 3.57 34.66 19.80
N THR A 49 4.82 34.26 19.53
CA THR A 49 5.21 33.59 18.28
C THR A 49 4.50 32.25 18.13
N VAL A 50 4.51 31.44 19.19
CA VAL A 50 3.80 30.14 19.20
C VAL A 50 2.31 30.34 19.00
N SER A 51 1.69 31.29 19.71
CA SER A 51 0.26 31.61 19.58
C SER A 51 -0.12 31.96 18.15
N ASN A 52 0.68 32.78 17.47
CA ASN A 52 0.40 33.19 16.09
C ASN A 52 0.45 31.99 15.14
N HIS A 53 1.41 31.08 15.34
CA HIS A 53 1.55 29.88 14.52
C HIS A 53 0.45 28.85 14.80
N THR A 54 0.18 28.53 16.07
CA THR A 54 -0.85 27.55 16.43
C THR A 54 -2.25 28.04 16.13
N SER A 55 -2.54 29.33 16.29
CA SER A 55 -3.86 29.89 15.93
C SER A 55 -4.18 29.71 14.45
N LYS A 56 -3.17 29.88 13.57
CA LYS A 56 -3.38 29.64 12.13
C LYS A 56 -3.66 28.17 11.85
N MET A 57 -2.92 27.24 12.48
CA MET A 57 -3.17 25.81 12.30
C MET A 57 -4.53 25.35 12.88
N VAL A 58 -4.98 25.96 13.98
CA VAL A 58 -6.31 25.69 14.57
C VAL A 58 -7.43 26.20 13.65
N ASN A 59 -7.29 27.41 13.11
CA ASN A 59 -8.31 28.00 12.23
C ASN A 59 -8.52 27.20 10.93
N GLU A 60 -7.45 26.62 10.40
CA GLU A 60 -7.49 25.78 9.20
C GLU A 60 -7.79 24.30 9.53
N GLY A 61 -8.05 23.96 10.80
CA GLY A 61 -8.51 22.63 11.22
C GLY A 61 -7.42 21.57 11.44
N TRP A 62 -6.15 21.94 11.33
CA TRP A 62 -5.00 21.03 11.51
C TRP A 62 -4.72 20.66 12.97
N LEU A 63 -5.08 21.54 13.90
CA LEU A 63 -4.95 21.33 15.34
C LEU A 63 -6.31 21.46 16.03
N ASP A 64 -6.57 20.59 17.01
CA ASP A 64 -7.67 20.81 17.93
C ASP A 64 -7.21 21.63 19.13
N ARG A 65 -8.05 22.57 19.52
CA ARG A 65 -7.92 23.36 20.75
C ARG A 65 -9.15 23.10 21.60
N HIS A 66 -8.94 22.59 22.81
CA HIS A 66 -10.03 22.49 23.77
C HIS A 66 -10.32 23.88 24.35
N GLU A 67 -11.58 24.33 24.29
CA GLU A 67 -11.98 25.70 24.66
C GLU A 67 -11.60 26.08 26.12
N ASP A 68 -11.52 25.08 27.00
CA ASP A 68 -11.25 25.27 28.43
C ASP A 68 -9.76 25.15 28.81
N GLN A 69 -8.90 24.74 27.88
CA GLN A 69 -7.47 24.55 28.13
C GLN A 69 -6.64 25.16 27.00
N THR A 70 -5.59 25.91 27.33
CA THR A 70 -4.60 26.44 26.38
C THR A 70 -3.66 25.33 25.86
N THR A 71 -4.22 24.17 25.56
CA THR A 71 -3.55 22.99 25.05
C THR A 71 -3.88 22.79 23.56
N PHE A 72 -2.86 22.36 22.82
CA PHE A 72 -2.93 22.07 21.40
C PHE A 72 -2.65 20.58 21.18
N VAL A 73 -3.45 19.95 20.35
CA VAL A 73 -3.27 18.56 19.91
C VAL A 73 -3.38 18.50 18.39
N TRP A 74 -2.70 17.53 17.77
CA TRP A 74 -2.85 17.30 16.33
C TRP A 74 -4.24 16.71 16.06
N ASN A 75 -4.97 17.27 15.08
CA ASN A 75 -6.28 16.76 14.73
C ASN A 75 -6.15 15.40 14.01
N THR A 76 -6.20 14.32 14.78
CA THR A 76 -6.09 12.96 14.25
C THR A 76 -7.36 12.48 13.56
N ASP A 77 -8.50 13.11 13.82
CA ASP A 77 -9.77 12.74 13.21
C ASP A 77 -9.80 13.16 11.75
N ALA A 78 -9.30 14.37 11.44
CA ALA A 78 -9.16 14.88 10.09
C ALA A 78 -7.84 14.45 9.42
N HIS A 79 -6.74 14.42 10.17
CA HIS A 79 -5.39 14.30 9.60
C HIS A 79 -4.55 13.21 10.29
N ASN A 80 -5.10 11.99 10.37
CA ASN A 80 -4.46 10.86 11.07
C ASN A 80 -3.03 10.54 10.56
N PRO A 81 -1.98 10.70 11.39
CA PRO A 81 -0.60 10.38 11.02
C PRO A 81 -0.37 8.89 10.69
N ALA A 82 -1.13 8.00 11.31
CA ALA A 82 -1.03 6.56 11.05
C ALA A 82 -1.65 6.18 9.70
N SER A 83 -2.64 6.94 9.21
CA SER A 83 -3.26 6.69 7.90
C SER A 83 -2.33 7.15 6.78
N THR A 84 -1.63 8.27 6.93
CA THR A 84 -0.66 8.77 5.94
C THR A 84 0.56 7.85 5.82
N GLU A 85 1.09 7.32 6.93
CA GLU A 85 2.19 6.35 6.89
C GLU A 85 1.75 4.98 6.36
N GLY A 86 0.62 4.44 6.84
CA GLY A 86 0.09 3.15 6.39
C GLY A 86 -0.30 3.15 4.91
N VAL A 87 -1.02 4.19 4.45
CA VAL A 87 -1.41 4.33 3.05
C VAL A 87 -0.18 4.52 2.16
N THR A 88 0.84 5.24 2.61
CA THR A 88 2.08 5.41 1.83
C THR A 88 2.86 4.10 1.73
N ALA A 89 2.95 3.33 2.81
CA ALA A 89 3.60 2.02 2.81
C ALA A 89 2.88 1.04 1.88
N VAL A 90 1.55 0.98 1.95
CA VAL A 90 0.72 0.14 1.06
C VAL A 90 0.86 0.56 -0.40
N LYS A 91 0.84 1.87 -0.69
CA LYS A 91 1.05 2.39 -2.05
C LYS A 91 2.41 1.99 -2.61
N ARG A 92 3.49 2.10 -1.82
CA ARG A 92 4.84 1.68 -2.24
C ARG A 92 4.89 0.18 -2.48
N PHE A 93 4.35 -0.62 -1.57
CA PHE A 93 4.27 -2.07 -1.74
C PHE A 93 3.53 -2.45 -3.04
N TYR A 94 2.39 -1.80 -3.31
CA TYR A 94 1.62 -2.06 -4.52
C TYR A 94 2.37 -1.64 -5.79
N ALA A 95 3.08 -0.51 -5.77
CA ALA A 95 3.93 -0.07 -6.86
C ALA A 95 5.10 -1.05 -7.12
N ASP A 96 5.77 -1.50 -6.05
CA ASP A 96 6.87 -2.47 -6.14
C ASP A 96 6.38 -3.82 -6.67
N PHE A 97 5.23 -4.29 -6.18
CA PHE A 97 4.58 -5.50 -6.67
C PHE A 97 4.23 -5.39 -8.16
N TRP A 98 3.66 -4.26 -8.59
CA TRP A 98 3.37 -4.05 -10.01
C TRP A 98 4.61 -4.00 -10.88
N ASN A 99 5.68 -3.36 -10.41
CA ASN A 99 6.95 -3.32 -11.12
C ASN A 99 7.55 -4.72 -11.27
N LEU A 100 7.47 -5.55 -10.23
CA LEU A 100 7.89 -6.95 -10.30
C LEU A 100 7.03 -7.75 -11.30
N LEU A 101 5.72 -7.59 -11.25
CA LEU A 101 4.81 -8.32 -12.13
C LEU A 101 5.02 -7.92 -13.60
N LYS A 102 5.21 -6.62 -13.87
CA LYS A 102 5.57 -6.11 -15.20
C LYS A 102 6.88 -6.72 -15.69
N LYS A 103 7.93 -6.67 -14.87
CA LYS A 103 9.25 -7.24 -15.21
C LYS A 103 9.17 -8.74 -15.52
N HIS A 104 8.38 -9.50 -14.77
CA HIS A 104 8.24 -10.93 -15.00
C HIS A 104 7.31 -11.25 -16.18
N SER A 105 6.33 -10.39 -16.50
CA SER A 105 5.45 -10.55 -17.67
C SER A 105 6.16 -10.40 -19.02
N GLU A 106 7.30 -9.70 -19.05
CA GLU A 106 8.12 -9.56 -20.26
C GLU A 106 8.92 -10.83 -20.59
N THR A 107 8.89 -11.84 -19.71
CA THR A 107 9.57 -13.12 -19.90
C THR A 107 8.56 -14.25 -20.03
N ALA A 108 8.77 -15.16 -20.99
CA ALA A 108 7.84 -16.29 -21.17
C ALA A 108 7.70 -17.18 -19.91
N PRO A 109 8.78 -17.51 -19.16
CA PRO A 109 8.67 -18.18 -17.87
C PRO A 109 7.87 -17.38 -16.84
N GLY A 110 8.10 -16.07 -16.74
CA GLY A 110 7.40 -15.24 -15.76
C GLY A 110 5.91 -15.11 -16.06
N THR A 111 5.53 -15.00 -17.34
CA THR A 111 4.11 -15.02 -17.76
C THR A 111 3.42 -16.33 -17.40
N MET A 112 4.09 -17.48 -17.60
CA MET A 112 3.54 -18.77 -17.17
C MET A 112 3.37 -18.84 -15.65
N ALA A 113 4.34 -18.36 -14.87
CA ALA A 113 4.21 -18.30 -13.41
C ALA A 113 3.03 -17.42 -12.97
N ILE A 114 2.84 -16.26 -13.61
CA ILE A 114 1.72 -15.34 -13.33
C ILE A 114 0.37 -15.98 -13.68
N ILE A 115 0.25 -16.63 -14.85
CA ILE A 115 -0.98 -17.32 -15.27
C ILE A 115 -1.28 -18.48 -14.31
N GLY A 116 -0.28 -19.29 -13.97
CA GLY A 116 -0.45 -20.39 -13.04
C GLY A 116 -0.90 -19.92 -11.65
N PHE A 117 -0.31 -18.83 -11.15
CA PHE A 117 -0.73 -18.19 -9.91
C PHE A 117 -2.18 -17.66 -9.98
N ALA A 118 -2.56 -17.01 -11.08
CA ALA A 118 -3.93 -16.51 -11.28
C ALA A 118 -4.97 -17.63 -11.30
N LEU A 119 -4.62 -18.78 -11.90
CA LEU A 119 -5.47 -19.98 -11.92
C LEU A 119 -5.64 -20.59 -10.52
N ILE A 120 -4.58 -20.66 -9.72
CA ILE A 120 -4.63 -21.13 -8.32
C ILE A 120 -5.50 -20.18 -7.48
N LEU A 121 -5.29 -18.87 -7.62
CA LEU A 121 -6.08 -17.88 -6.88
C LEU A 121 -7.57 -17.96 -7.24
N SER A 122 -7.87 -18.08 -8.53
CA SER A 122 -9.25 -18.26 -9.02
C SER A 122 -9.87 -19.54 -8.47
N ALA A 123 -9.11 -20.64 -8.42
CA ALA A 123 -9.56 -21.90 -7.84
C ALA A 123 -9.92 -21.76 -6.36
N LEU A 124 -9.10 -21.06 -5.56
CA LEU A 124 -9.38 -20.81 -4.14
C LEU A 124 -10.67 -20.02 -3.94
N VAL A 125 -10.90 -18.99 -4.76
CA VAL A 125 -12.13 -18.19 -4.72
C VAL A 125 -13.35 -19.05 -5.04
N ILE A 126 -13.30 -19.82 -6.13
CA ILE A 126 -14.40 -20.71 -6.55
C ILE A 126 -14.65 -21.81 -5.51
N PHE A 127 -13.58 -22.34 -4.89
CA PHE A 127 -13.69 -23.32 -3.82
C PHE A 127 -14.37 -22.74 -2.56
N ALA A 128 -14.09 -21.48 -2.21
CA ALA A 128 -14.77 -20.82 -1.11
C ALA A 128 -16.29 -20.71 -1.35
N PHE A 129 -16.71 -20.42 -2.59
CA PHE A 129 -18.13 -20.49 -2.97
C PHE A 129 -18.71 -21.89 -2.83
N PHE A 130 -17.98 -22.92 -3.30
CA PHE A 130 -18.38 -24.32 -3.09
C PHE A 130 -18.63 -24.63 -1.61
N VAL A 131 -17.71 -24.24 -0.72
CA VAL A 131 -17.86 -24.43 0.73
C VAL A 131 -19.08 -23.68 1.26
N GLY A 132 -19.27 -22.41 0.86
CA GLY A 132 -20.42 -21.60 1.27
C GLY A 132 -21.77 -22.22 0.89
N PHE A 133 -21.91 -22.67 -0.37
CA PHE A 133 -23.13 -23.35 -0.84
C PHE A 133 -23.29 -24.75 -0.22
N SER A 134 -22.20 -25.50 -0.04
CA SER A 134 -22.24 -26.84 0.55
C SER A 134 -22.62 -26.84 2.03
N LEU A 135 -22.30 -25.77 2.76
CA LEU A 135 -22.67 -25.60 4.18
C LEU A 135 -24.04 -24.92 4.37
N GLY A 136 -24.74 -24.59 3.27
CA GLY A 136 -26.03 -23.89 3.33
C GLY A 136 -25.95 -22.46 3.87
N ILE A 137 -24.75 -21.86 3.89
CA ILE A 137 -24.51 -20.49 4.38
C ILE A 137 -25.09 -19.48 3.38
N THR A 138 -25.04 -19.81 2.09
CA THR A 138 -25.54 -18.98 0.99
C THR A 138 -26.85 -19.55 0.42
N ARG A 139 -27.73 -18.68 -0.10
CA ARG A 139 -28.99 -19.08 -0.75
C ARG A 139 -28.72 -20.07 -1.88
N GLU A 140 -29.71 -20.90 -2.21
CA GLU A 140 -29.59 -21.92 -3.26
C GLU A 140 -28.99 -21.34 -4.55
N SER A 141 -27.93 -21.97 -5.04
CA SER A 141 -27.30 -21.61 -6.30
C SER A 141 -28.12 -22.14 -7.48
N VAL A 142 -28.21 -21.36 -8.55
CA VAL A 142 -28.76 -21.80 -9.85
C VAL A 142 -27.83 -22.83 -10.51
N ILE A 143 -26.54 -22.83 -10.16
CA ILE A 143 -25.54 -23.76 -10.68
C ILE A 143 -25.36 -24.91 -9.66
N PRO A 144 -25.32 -26.18 -10.11
CA PRO A 144 -25.04 -27.30 -9.21
C PRO A 144 -23.74 -27.11 -8.42
N THR A 145 -23.79 -27.33 -7.12
CA THR A 145 -22.64 -27.19 -6.20
C THR A 145 -21.41 -27.97 -6.69
N THR A 146 -21.63 -29.16 -7.27
CA THR A 146 -20.57 -30.01 -7.85
C THR A 146 -19.79 -29.32 -8.97
N SER A 147 -20.43 -28.44 -9.76
CA SER A 147 -19.75 -27.71 -10.84
C SER A 147 -18.69 -26.74 -10.31
N TYR A 148 -18.95 -26.07 -9.18
CA TYR A 148 -17.96 -25.21 -8.53
C TYR A 148 -16.73 -26.01 -8.07
N PHE A 149 -16.95 -27.20 -7.49
CA PHE A 149 -15.85 -28.07 -7.10
C PHE A 149 -15.00 -28.53 -8.29
N VAL A 150 -15.64 -28.96 -9.39
CA VAL A 150 -14.94 -29.41 -10.59
C VAL A 150 -14.11 -28.27 -11.21
N ILE A 151 -14.68 -27.07 -11.32
CA ILE A 151 -13.97 -25.90 -11.85
C ILE A 151 -12.81 -25.53 -10.94
N ALA A 152 -13.01 -25.48 -9.63
CA ALA A 152 -11.95 -25.18 -8.67
C ALA A 152 -10.81 -26.20 -8.76
N ALA A 153 -11.12 -27.51 -8.76
CA ALA A 153 -10.12 -28.56 -8.86
C ALA A 153 -9.35 -28.49 -10.20
N GLY A 154 -10.06 -28.27 -11.30
CA GLY A 154 -9.46 -28.14 -12.64
C GLY A 154 -8.54 -26.92 -12.74
N SER A 155 -9.01 -25.76 -12.31
CA SER A 155 -8.21 -24.52 -12.28
C SER A 155 -7.00 -24.64 -11.36
N PHE A 156 -7.13 -25.31 -10.20
CA PHE A 156 -6.01 -25.54 -9.29
C PHE A 156 -4.93 -26.42 -9.94
N LEU A 157 -5.33 -27.57 -10.50
CA LEU A 157 -4.40 -28.48 -11.18
C LEU A 157 -3.72 -27.82 -12.38
N ALA A 158 -4.49 -27.13 -13.23
CA ALA A 158 -3.94 -26.38 -14.35
C ALA A 158 -2.96 -25.30 -13.89
N GLY A 159 -3.31 -24.57 -12.83
CA GLY A 159 -2.43 -23.57 -12.24
C GLY A 159 -1.11 -24.14 -11.74
N VAL A 160 -1.15 -25.24 -10.99
CA VAL A 160 0.04 -25.97 -10.53
C VAL A 160 0.92 -26.41 -11.70
N ILE A 161 0.33 -27.04 -12.72
CA ILE A 161 1.07 -27.52 -13.90
C ILE A 161 1.75 -26.36 -14.62
N VAL A 162 1.02 -25.27 -14.90
CA VAL A 162 1.55 -24.11 -15.62
C VAL A 162 2.66 -23.43 -14.82
N THR A 163 2.52 -23.32 -13.49
CA THR A 163 3.59 -22.80 -12.62
C THR A 163 4.84 -23.69 -12.65
N PHE A 164 4.71 -25.03 -12.66
CA PHE A 164 5.86 -25.94 -12.78
C PHE A 164 6.51 -25.92 -14.17
N LEU A 165 5.76 -25.61 -15.23
CA LEU A 165 6.30 -25.47 -16.58
C LEU A 165 7.13 -24.19 -16.76
N SER A 166 6.94 -23.17 -15.92
CA SER A 166 7.74 -21.94 -15.94
C SER A 166 9.27 -22.19 -15.82
N PRO A 167 9.78 -22.86 -14.76
CA PRO A 167 11.20 -23.15 -14.65
C PRO A 167 11.69 -24.14 -15.72
N LEU A 168 10.85 -25.07 -16.17
CA LEU A 168 11.19 -25.98 -17.26
C LEU A 168 11.41 -25.22 -18.58
N GLN A 169 10.54 -24.26 -18.89
CA GLN A 169 10.69 -23.40 -20.07
C GLN A 169 11.95 -22.53 -19.99
N ALA A 170 12.30 -22.02 -18.80
CA ALA A 170 13.54 -21.29 -18.61
C ALA A 170 14.78 -22.19 -18.87
N ALA A 171 14.75 -23.44 -18.40
CA ALA A 171 15.82 -24.41 -18.63
C ALA A 171 15.94 -24.82 -20.10
N VAL A 172 14.81 -25.07 -20.77
CA VAL A 172 14.76 -25.38 -22.22
C VAL A 172 15.28 -24.19 -23.02
N ASN A 173 14.85 -22.96 -22.70
CA ASN A 173 15.33 -21.77 -23.41
C ASN A 173 16.85 -21.63 -23.26
N ARG A 174 17.38 -21.79 -22.04
CA ARG A 174 18.84 -21.77 -21.80
C ARG A 174 19.58 -22.87 -22.59
N PHE A 175 19.02 -24.06 -22.69
CA PHE A 175 19.62 -25.19 -23.42
C PHE A 175 19.58 -24.98 -24.93
N VAL A 176 18.46 -24.51 -25.48
CA VAL A 176 18.31 -24.20 -26.91
C VAL A 176 19.26 -23.08 -27.34
N TRP A 177 19.33 -21.99 -26.57
CA TRP A 177 20.29 -20.91 -26.82
C TRP A 177 21.76 -21.33 -26.66
N SER A 178 22.04 -22.41 -25.91
CA SER A 178 23.40 -22.99 -25.82
C SER A 178 23.78 -23.84 -27.04
N ILE A 179 22.80 -24.27 -27.84
CA ILE A 179 23.02 -25.17 -28.99
C ILE A 179 22.98 -24.40 -30.31
N ILE A 180 22.24 -23.30 -30.39
CA ILE A 180 22.17 -22.47 -31.59
C ILE A 180 23.44 -21.60 -31.68
N PRO A 181 24.31 -21.79 -32.69
CA PRO A 181 25.48 -20.94 -32.88
C PRO A 181 25.04 -19.50 -33.20
N ALA A 182 25.70 -18.53 -32.58
CA ALA A 182 25.43 -17.09 -32.72
C ALA A 182 25.53 -16.58 -34.18
N ASP A 183 26.13 -17.37 -35.06
CA ASP A 183 26.47 -17.03 -36.43
C ASP A 183 25.28 -17.21 -37.40
N LEU A 184 24.19 -17.85 -36.96
CA LEU A 184 22.98 -18.06 -37.79
C LEU A 184 22.15 -16.79 -38.00
N PHE A 185 22.34 -15.76 -37.18
CA PHE A 185 21.56 -14.51 -37.23
C PHE A 185 22.38 -13.30 -37.75
N GLN A 186 23.60 -13.52 -38.26
CA GLN A 186 24.44 -12.47 -38.85
C GLN A 186 24.28 -12.32 -40.38
N ASN A 187 23.39 -13.10 -41.02
CA ASN A 187 23.13 -13.04 -42.46
C ASN A 187 21.68 -12.63 -42.79
N GLU A 188 21.19 -11.56 -42.16
CA GLU A 188 20.12 -10.70 -42.71
C GLU A 188 20.46 -9.22 -42.53
#